data_AF-A0A7S0E8R5-F1
#
_entry.id   AF-A0A7S0E8R5-F1
#
_cell.length_a   1.000
_cell.length_b   1.000
_cell.length_c   1.000
_cell.angle_alpha   90.00
_cell.angle_beta   90.00
_cell.angle_gamma   90.00
#
_symmetry.space_group_name_H-M   'P 1'
#
loop_
_entity.id
_entity.type
_entity.pdbx_description
1 polymer ?
#
loop_
_entity_poly.entity_id
_entity_poly.type
_entity_poly.pdbx_seq_one_letter_code
_entity_poly.pdbx_strand_id
1 'polypeptide(L)'
;GKWLPEDSWWYHNETYLSIYGQTIKECVEKVKASSRIFSGLSFFRQNKFEMDENECQAVIECAGGTWLKKTSSGCIVLVGKDNPSPSKIERQRFEMQGMEFLKFCILQHKLDREKYCIARAPPSTS
;
A
#
# COMPACT_ATOMS: atom_id res chain seq x y z
N GLY A 1 -30.18 -2.47 25.52
CA GLY A 1 -29.66 -1.09 25.50
C GLY A 1 -29.90 -0.49 24.12
N LYS A 2 -30.04 0.84 24.02
CA LYS A 2 -30.08 1.52 22.71
C LYS A 2 -28.64 1.81 22.29
N TRP A 3 -28.26 1.37 21.09
CA TRP A 3 -26.99 1.78 20.48
C TRP A 3 -27.05 3.28 20.16
N LEU A 4 -25.95 3.99 20.40
CA LEU A 4 -25.84 5.39 20.03
C LEU A 4 -25.52 5.52 18.53
N PRO A 5 -25.83 6.67 17.89
CA PRO A 5 -25.51 6.89 16.48
C PRO A 5 -24.01 6.77 16.21
N GLU A 6 -23.63 6.16 15.08
CA GLU A 6 -22.23 5.99 14.62
C GLU A 6 -21.47 7.32 14.63
N ASP A 7 -22.15 8.41 14.25
CA ASP A 7 -21.55 9.74 14.18
C ASP A 7 -21.08 10.32 15.51
N SER A 8 -21.55 9.78 16.64
CA SER A 8 -21.20 10.29 17.97
C SER A 8 -19.86 9.76 18.50
N TRP A 9 -19.19 8.85 17.80
CA TRP A 9 -18.03 8.11 18.30
C TRP A 9 -16.82 8.14 17.36
N TRP A 10 -16.81 9.01 16.35
CA TRP A 10 -15.66 9.14 15.46
C TRP A 10 -14.43 9.62 16.22
N TYR A 11 -13.36 8.85 16.12
CA TYR A 11 -12.07 9.21 16.69
C TYR A 11 -11.47 10.40 15.94
N HIS A 12 -11.26 11.51 16.66
CA HIS A 12 -10.58 12.68 16.13
C HIS A 12 -9.08 12.56 16.38
N ASN A 13 -8.27 12.66 15.32
CA ASN A 13 -6.82 12.57 15.40
C ASN A 13 -6.17 13.67 14.55
N GLU A 14 -5.72 14.73 15.22
CA GLU A 14 -5.13 15.90 14.56
C GLU A 14 -3.80 15.57 13.85
N THR A 15 -3.01 14.64 14.40
CA THR A 15 -1.75 14.21 13.78
C THR A 15 -2.00 13.53 12.45
N TYR A 16 -2.97 12.62 12.38
CA TYR A 16 -3.39 11.97 11.15
C TYR A 16 -3.90 13.00 10.15
N LEU A 17 -4.75 13.94 10.57
CA LEU A 17 -5.27 15.00 9.71
C LEU A 17 -4.14 15.86 9.12
N SER A 18 -3.15 16.23 9.92
CA SER A 18 -1.99 17.00 9.49
C SER A 18 -1.11 16.26 8.47
N ILE A 19 -0.86 14.96 8.70
CA ILE A 19 -0.02 14.15 7.82
C ILE A 19 -0.72 13.80 6.50
N TYR A 20 -2.01 13.45 6.56
CA TYR A 20 -2.74 12.89 5.43
C TYR A 20 -3.71 13.85 4.76
N GLY A 21 -3.94 15.04 5.34
CA GLY A 21 -4.82 16.06 4.78
C GLY A 21 -6.31 15.68 4.75
N GLN A 22 -6.70 14.64 5.50
CA GLN A 22 -8.08 14.19 5.66
C GLN A 22 -8.28 13.56 7.04
N THR A 23 -9.53 13.48 7.49
CA THR A 23 -9.93 12.77 8.70
C THR A 23 -10.02 11.26 8.45
N ILE A 24 -9.97 10.47 9.53
CA ILE A 24 -10.19 9.02 9.46
C ILE A 24 -11.60 8.71 8.93
N LYS A 25 -12.60 9.50 9.34
CA LYS A 25 -13.98 9.39 8.86
C LYS A 25 -14.04 9.51 7.34
N GLU A 26 -13.44 10.55 6.77
CA GLU A 26 -13.41 10.75 5.32
C GLU A 26 -12.70 9.61 4.59
N CYS A 27 -11.61 9.07 5.15
CA CYS A 27 -10.94 7.90 4.60
C CYS A 27 -11.85 6.67 4.58
N VAL A 28 -12.52 6.37 5.68
CA VAL A 28 -13.46 5.24 5.79
C VAL A 28 -14.62 5.39 4.81
N GLU A 29 -15.20 6.59 4.68
CA GLU A 29 -16.27 6.84 3.71
C GLU A 29 -15.80 6.66 2.26
N LYS A 30 -14.56 7.05 1.92
CA LYS A 30 -13.96 6.73 0.62
C LYS A 30 -13.83 5.22 0.38
N VAL A 31 -13.41 4.47 1.40
CA VAL A 31 -13.32 2.99 1.31
C VAL A 31 -14.70 2.38 1.06
N LYS A 32 -15.74 2.85 1.78
CA LYS A 32 -17.13 2.38 1.60
C LYS A 32 -17.67 2.68 0.21
N ALA A 33 -17.29 3.82 -0.37
CA ALA A 33 -17.83 4.31 -1.65
C ALA A 33 -17.10 3.79 -2.90
N SER A 34 -15.97 3.10 -2.77
CA SER A 34 -15.13 2.74 -3.92
C SER A 34 -14.68 1.28 -3.89
N SER A 35 -14.09 0.82 -5.00
CA SER A 35 -13.48 -0.50 -5.05
C SER A 35 -12.27 -0.59 -4.12
N ARG A 36 -11.91 -1.82 -3.76
CA ARG A 36 -10.69 -2.13 -3.01
C ARG A 36 -9.46 -1.50 -3.68
N ILE A 37 -8.65 -0.75 -2.92
CA ILE A 37 -7.57 0.10 -3.43
C ILE A 37 -6.49 -0.66 -4.21
N PHE A 38 -6.32 -1.95 -3.90
CA PHE A 38 -5.34 -2.82 -4.54
C PHE A 38 -5.97 -3.85 -5.50
N SER A 39 -7.23 -3.69 -5.87
CA SER A 39 -7.91 -4.56 -6.82
C SER A 39 -7.11 -4.68 -8.12
N GLY A 40 -6.80 -5.92 -8.52
CA GLY A 40 -6.02 -6.22 -9.73
C GLY A 40 -4.50 -6.03 -9.59
N LEU A 41 -3.99 -5.70 -8.40
CA LEU A 41 -2.57 -5.55 -8.14
C LEU A 41 -2.02 -6.77 -7.42
N SER A 42 -0.81 -7.17 -7.79
CA SER A 42 -0.09 -8.27 -7.15
C SER A 42 1.15 -7.74 -6.44
N PHE A 43 1.44 -8.29 -5.27
CA PHE A 43 2.50 -7.83 -4.39
C PHE A 43 3.45 -8.96 -4.03
N PHE A 44 4.73 -8.63 -3.95
CA PHE A 44 5.76 -9.51 -3.42
C PHE A 44 6.61 -8.71 -2.43
N ARG A 45 6.99 -9.31 -1.30
CA ARG A 45 7.88 -8.68 -0.30
C ARG A 45 9.27 -9.29 -0.37
N GLN A 46 10.29 -8.44 -0.46
CA GLN A 46 11.68 -8.91 -0.40
C GLN A 46 12.12 -9.18 1.04
N ASN A 47 13.04 -10.14 1.23
CA ASN A 47 13.59 -10.47 2.54
C ASN A 47 14.32 -9.26 3.16
N LYS A 48 14.10 -9.03 4.46
CA LYS A 48 14.47 -7.86 5.30
C LYS A 48 13.42 -6.74 5.31
N PHE A 49 12.48 -6.88 6.23
CA PHE A 49 11.37 -5.95 6.46
C PHE A 49 11.08 -5.84 7.95
N GLU A 50 10.62 -4.67 8.37
CA GLU A 50 10.22 -4.38 9.75
C GLU A 50 8.85 -4.99 10.09
N MET A 51 7.86 -4.88 9.19
CA MET A 51 6.54 -5.49 9.35
C MET A 51 6.63 -7.00 9.12
N ASP A 52 5.91 -7.79 9.93
CA ASP A 52 5.82 -9.24 9.77
C ASP A 52 5.26 -9.61 8.39
N GLU A 53 5.65 -10.78 7.87
CA GLU A 53 5.16 -11.23 6.56
C GLU A 53 3.65 -11.43 6.55
N ASN A 54 3.11 -12.05 7.59
CA ASN A 54 1.69 -12.38 7.66
C ASN A 54 0.86 -11.11 7.85
N GLU A 55 1.35 -10.14 8.61
CA GLU A 55 0.71 -8.82 8.75
C GLU A 55 0.66 -8.08 7.41
N CYS A 56 1.77 -8.07 6.68
CA CYS A 56 1.85 -7.44 5.37
C CYS A 56 0.90 -8.10 4.36
N GLN A 57 0.89 -9.44 4.32
CA GLN A 57 -0.04 -10.22 3.52
C GLN A 57 -1.49 -9.87 3.86
N ALA A 58 -1.85 -9.89 5.15
CA ALA A 58 -3.21 -9.62 5.60
C ALA A 58 -3.68 -8.22 5.21
N VAL A 59 -2.82 -7.20 5.34
CA VAL A 59 -3.14 -5.82 4.93
C VAL A 59 -3.42 -5.74 3.43
N ILE A 60 -2.57 -6.36 2.60
CA ILE A 60 -2.70 -6.35 1.14
C ILE A 60 -3.99 -7.06 0.71
N GLU A 61 -4.27 -8.24 1.26
CA GLU A 61 -5.45 -9.02 0.92
C GLU A 61 -6.74 -8.34 1.40
N CYS A 62 -6.76 -7.74 2.60
CA CYS A 62 -7.88 -6.92 3.07
C CYS A 62 -8.16 -5.71 2.15
N ALA A 63 -7.11 -5.18 1.52
CA ALA A 63 -7.18 -4.09 0.56
C ALA A 63 -7.43 -4.55 -0.88
N GLY A 64 -7.72 -5.85 -1.11
CA GLY A 64 -8.08 -6.45 -2.40
C GLY A 64 -6.90 -6.77 -3.33
N GLY A 65 -5.67 -6.70 -2.82
CA GLY A 65 -4.48 -7.09 -3.55
C GLY A 65 -4.21 -8.60 -3.47
N THR A 66 -3.36 -9.09 -4.37
CA THR A 66 -2.91 -10.49 -4.37
C THR A 66 -1.51 -10.59 -3.80
N TRP A 67 -1.32 -11.43 -2.77
CA TRP A 67 0.01 -11.75 -2.24
C TRP A 67 0.70 -12.84 -3.06
N LEU A 68 1.97 -12.62 -3.41
CA LEU A 68 2.79 -13.57 -4.15
C LEU A 68 3.94 -14.08 -3.28
N LYS A 69 4.18 -15.40 -3.35
CA LYS A 69 5.34 -16.04 -2.70
C LYS A 69 6.63 -15.92 -3.51
N LYS A 70 6.54 -15.49 -4.76
CA LYS A 70 7.66 -15.31 -5.71
C LYS A 70 7.39 -14.09 -6.58
N THR A 71 8.43 -13.44 -7.07
CA THR A 71 8.27 -12.31 -8.01
C THR A 71 7.64 -12.76 -9.33
N SER A 72 6.80 -11.91 -9.91
CA SER A 72 6.25 -12.09 -11.26
C SER A 72 6.30 -10.78 -12.04
N SER A 73 6.19 -10.86 -13.37
CA SER A 73 6.05 -9.66 -14.20
C SER A 73 4.82 -8.86 -13.77
N GLY A 74 4.96 -7.54 -13.67
CA GLY A 74 3.89 -6.60 -13.32
C GLY A 74 3.54 -6.53 -11.83
N CYS A 75 4.22 -7.29 -10.96
CA CYS A 75 3.99 -7.18 -9.53
C CYS A 75 4.65 -5.93 -8.93
N ILE A 76 4.11 -5.48 -7.80
CA ILE A 76 4.73 -4.48 -6.94
C ILE A 76 5.61 -5.22 -5.94
N VAL A 77 6.91 -4.94 -5.99
CA VAL A 77 7.92 -5.44 -5.06
C VAL A 77 8.05 -4.45 -3.92
N LEU A 78 7.62 -4.86 -2.73
CA LEU A 78 7.81 -4.10 -1.52
C LEU A 78 9.25 -4.31 -1.04
N VAL A 79 9.95 -3.21 -0.78
CA VAL A 79 11.33 -3.20 -0.26
C VAL A 79 11.51 -2.40 1.02
N GLY A 80 12.39 -2.91 1.91
CA GLY A 80 12.79 -2.23 3.13
C GLY A 80 13.82 -1.12 2.88
N LYS A 81 14.06 -0.28 3.90
CA LYS A 81 14.96 0.88 3.82
C LYS A 81 16.42 0.50 3.53
N ASP A 82 16.86 -0.69 3.96
CA ASP A 82 18.27 -1.13 3.89
C ASP A 82 18.56 -2.02 2.68
N ASN A 83 17.70 -2.02 1.66
CA ASN A 83 17.83 -2.98 0.57
C ASN A 83 18.93 -2.58 -0.43
N PRO A 84 19.97 -3.42 -0.61
CA PRO A 84 21.11 -3.07 -1.45
C PRO A 84 20.80 -3.20 -2.95
N SER A 85 20.90 -2.06 -3.63
CA SER A 85 21.12 -1.88 -5.08
C SER A 85 20.05 -2.37 -6.07
N PRO A 86 19.54 -1.48 -6.94
CA PRO A 86 18.68 -1.79 -8.09
C PRO A 86 19.26 -2.72 -9.18
N SER A 87 20.53 -3.13 -9.08
CA SER A 87 21.27 -3.75 -10.20
C SER A 87 20.74 -5.09 -10.72
N LYS A 88 19.91 -5.82 -9.95
CA LYS A 88 19.22 -7.05 -10.42
C LYS A 88 17.79 -6.79 -10.94
N ILE A 89 17.27 -5.58 -10.75
CA ILE A 89 15.88 -5.21 -11.01
C ILE A 89 15.63 -4.81 -12.47
N GLU A 90 16.64 -4.27 -13.16
CA GLU A 90 16.52 -3.79 -14.54
C GLU A 90 16.09 -4.87 -15.56
N ARG A 91 16.22 -6.16 -15.22
CA ARG A 91 15.85 -7.26 -16.11
C ARG A 91 14.41 -7.76 -15.94
N GLN A 92 13.70 -7.34 -14.91
CA GLN A 92 12.37 -7.86 -14.60
C GLN A 92 11.37 -6.69 -14.51
N ARG A 93 10.27 -6.80 -15.27
CA ARG A 93 9.22 -5.77 -15.43
C ARG A 93 8.37 -5.60 -14.18
N PHE A 94 8.95 -5.21 -13.05
CA PHE A 94 8.24 -4.96 -11.81
C PHE A 94 8.53 -3.57 -11.25
N GLU A 95 7.69 -3.14 -10.32
CA GLU A 95 7.73 -1.82 -9.70
C GLU A 95 8.18 -1.97 -8.24
N MET A 96 9.19 -1.22 -7.80
CA MET A 96 9.67 -1.29 -6.41
C MET A 96 9.14 -0.13 -5.60
N GLN A 97 8.47 -0.46 -4.50
CA GLN A 97 7.85 0.50 -3.60
C GLN A 97 8.42 0.32 -2.18
N GLY A 98 8.69 1.43 -1.50
CA GLY A 98 9.03 1.41 -0.07
C GLY A 98 7.81 1.10 0.80
N MET A 99 8.01 0.68 2.06
CA MET A 99 6.89 0.37 2.96
C MET A 99 5.88 1.50 3.21
N GLU A 100 6.37 2.73 3.15
CA GLU A 100 5.52 3.91 3.29
C GLU A 100 4.47 4.01 2.18
N PHE A 101 4.69 3.34 1.04
CA PHE A 101 3.67 3.15 0.00
C PHE A 101 2.42 2.47 0.53
N LEU A 102 2.56 1.32 1.23
CA LEU A 102 1.41 0.60 1.77
C LEU A 102 0.68 1.45 2.81
N LYS A 103 1.42 2.03 3.76
CA LYS A 103 0.84 2.88 4.81
C LYS A 103 0.07 4.03 4.20
N PHE A 104 0.66 4.75 3.25
CA PHE A 104 0.02 5.87 2.59
C PHE A 104 -1.21 5.43 1.79
N CYS A 105 -1.11 4.36 0.99
CA CYS A 105 -2.23 3.90 0.17
C CYS A 105 -3.42 3.48 1.01
N ILE A 106 -3.19 2.76 2.11
CA ILE A 106 -4.24 2.30 3.02
C ILE A 106 -4.79 3.48 3.83
N LEU A 107 -3.93 4.29 4.44
CA LEU A 107 -4.37 5.39 5.30
C LEU A 107 -4.97 6.54 4.50
N GLN A 108 -4.71 6.68 3.20
CA GLN A 108 -5.41 7.67 2.38
C GLN A 108 -6.54 7.10 1.51
N HIS A 109 -6.63 5.77 1.41
CA HIS A 109 -7.38 5.09 0.36
C HIS A 109 -7.08 5.70 -1.03
N LYS A 110 -5.79 5.90 -1.32
CA LYS A 110 -5.31 6.58 -2.53
C LYS A 110 -4.06 5.89 -3.07
N LEU A 111 -4.12 5.46 -4.33
CA LEU A 111 -3.00 4.82 -4.99
C LEU A 111 -2.06 5.89 -5.57
N ASP A 112 -0.91 6.10 -4.95
CA ASP A 112 0.14 7.00 -5.45
C ASP A 112 1.43 6.21 -5.65
N ARG A 113 1.67 5.85 -6.92
CA ARG A 113 2.79 5.00 -7.34
C ARG A 113 4.09 5.76 -7.55
N GLU A 114 4.06 7.08 -7.61
CA GLU A 114 5.26 7.88 -7.86
C GLU A 114 5.93 8.26 -6.54
N LYS A 115 5.14 8.64 -5.53
CA LYS A 115 5.62 9.21 -4.28
C LYS A 115 6.62 8.34 -3.51
N TYR A 116 6.48 7.02 -3.60
CA TYR A 116 7.31 6.04 -2.87
C TYR A 116 8.04 5.07 -3.79
N CYS A 117 8.11 5.39 -5.08
CA CYS A 117 8.81 4.60 -6.08
C CYS A 117 10.32 4.64 -5.81
N ILE A 118 10.93 3.47 -5.66
CA ILE A 118 12.37 3.33 -5.51
C ILE A 118 13.03 3.05 -6.85
N ALA A 119 12.39 2.20 -7.66
CA ALA A 119 12.81 1.90 -9.01
C ALA A 119 11.62 1.35 -9.80
N ARG A 120 11.61 1.64 -11.10
CA ARG A 120 10.65 1.07 -12.05
C ARG A 120 11.41 0.67 -13.30
N ALA A 121 11.13 -0.52 -13.82
CA ALA A 121 11.63 -0.90 -15.14
C ALA A 121 11.13 0.15 -16.17
N PRO A 122 11.99 0.60 -17.10
CA PRO A 122 11.57 1.55 -18.11
C PRO A 122 10.40 0.98 -18.93
N PRO A 123 9.45 1.82 -19.36
CA PRO A 123 8.41 1.37 -20.28
C PRO A 123 9.09 0.80 -21.53
N SER A 124 8.60 -0.34 -22.03
CA SER A 124 9.11 -0.92 -23.26
C SER A 124 8.94 0.08 -24.38
N THR A 125 10.04 0.56 -24.96
CA THR A 125 10.02 1.20 -26.28
C THR A 125 9.61 0.13 -27.28
N SER A 126 8.35 0.17 -27.69
CA SER A 126 7.86 -0.54 -28.88
C SER A 126 8.48 0.06 -30.13
#